data_AF-A0A7M7PKE6-F1
#
_entry.id   AF-A0A7M7PKE6-F1
#
_cell.length_a   1.000
_cell.length_b   1.000
_cell.length_c   1.000
_cell.angle_alpha   90.00
_cell.angle_beta   90.00
_cell.angle_gamma   90.00
#
_symmetry.space_group_name_H-M   'P 1'
#
loop_
_entity.id
_entity.type
_entity.pdbx_description
1 polymer ?
#
loop_
_entity_poly.entity_id
_entity_poly.type
_entity_poly.pdbx_seq_one_letter_code
_entity_poly.pdbx_strand_id
1 'polypeptide(L)'
;MNPGDATYTCFCMPGWTGETCSDDFRECDSMPCENNGTCMDGQNYYNCACPPGFNGSYCEHICPDGTFGDYCTVSCTCVDGANCSNVDGSCTCEPAFGGAVCDRSEVTVTASRTSNDTISKGDDFTLACEVNLAGEYLKEVAWYRNGDKLPVQWMRITG
;
A
#
# COMPACT_ATOMS: atom_id res chain seq x y z
N MET A 1 -53.34 -26.93 -41.10
CA MET A 1 -51.91 -27.11 -40.80
C MET A 1 -51.19 -27.30 -42.13
N ASN A 2 -50.29 -26.39 -42.51
CA ASN A 2 -49.58 -26.45 -43.80
C ASN A 2 -48.28 -27.26 -43.66
N PRO A 3 -47.94 -28.13 -44.62
CA PRO A 3 -46.75 -28.97 -44.60
C PRO A 3 -45.52 -28.23 -45.15
N GLY A 4 -45.01 -27.23 -44.40
CA GLY A 4 -43.88 -26.43 -44.86
C GLY A 4 -43.06 -25.70 -43.80
N ASP A 5 -43.38 -25.84 -42.51
CA ASP A 5 -42.67 -25.14 -41.44
C ASP A 5 -41.96 -26.14 -40.52
N ALA A 6 -40.88 -26.73 -41.04
CA ALA A 6 -39.97 -27.50 -40.21
C ALA A 6 -39.07 -26.50 -39.48
N THR A 7 -39.50 -26.06 -38.29
CA THR A 7 -38.62 -25.32 -37.40
C THR A 7 -37.53 -26.27 -36.90
N TYR A 8 -36.27 -25.95 -37.22
CA TYR A 8 -35.13 -26.64 -36.64
C TYR A 8 -34.63 -25.82 -35.44
N THR A 9 -34.21 -26.51 -34.39
CA THR A 9 -33.59 -25.91 -33.22
C THR A 9 -32.23 -26.56 -33.04
N CYS A 10 -31.19 -25.74 -32.97
CA CYS A 10 -29.84 -26.21 -32.72
C CYS A 10 -29.60 -26.33 -31.21
N PHE A 11 -29.01 -27.44 -30.77
CA PHE A 11 -28.45 -27.58 -29.43
C PHE A 11 -26.96 -27.31 -29.51
N CYS A 12 -26.53 -26.18 -28.96
CA CYS A 12 -25.14 -25.77 -29.04
C CYS A 12 -24.25 -26.58 -28.10
N MET A 13 -23.01 -26.83 -28.52
CA MET A 13 -21.98 -27.36 -27.63
C MET A 13 -21.62 -26.32 -26.57
N PRO A 14 -21.08 -26.74 -25.40
CA PRO A 14 -20.60 -25.79 -24.39
C PRO A 14 -19.62 -24.77 -25.00
N GLY A 15 -19.78 -23.50 -24.63
CA GLY A 15 -19.02 -22.37 -25.18
C GLY A 15 -19.59 -21.75 -26.45
N TRP A 16 -20.68 -22.28 -27.01
CA TRP A 16 -21.31 -21.74 -28.23
C TRP A 16 -22.76 -21.33 -27.99
N THR A 17 -23.19 -20.27 -28.68
CA THR A 17 -24.54 -19.71 -28.60
C THR A 17 -25.04 -19.25 -29.98
N GLY A 18 -26.27 -18.72 -30.01
CA GLY A 18 -26.95 -18.24 -31.22
C GLY A 18 -27.75 -19.32 -31.97
N GLU A 19 -28.58 -18.88 -32.92
CA GLU A 19 -29.51 -19.76 -33.66
C GLU A 19 -28.78 -20.84 -34.49
N THR A 20 -27.52 -20.61 -34.82
CA THR A 20 -26.67 -21.50 -35.62
C THR A 20 -25.45 -22.01 -34.84
N CYS A 21 -25.38 -21.77 -33.53
CA CYS A 21 -24.24 -22.16 -32.68
C CYS A 21 -22.88 -21.69 -33.21
N SER A 22 -22.85 -20.53 -33.86
CA SER A 22 -21.65 -19.94 -34.47
C SER A 22 -21.09 -18.77 -33.66
N ASP A 23 -21.80 -18.35 -32.61
CA ASP A 23 -21.37 -17.28 -31.72
C ASP A 23 -20.64 -17.90 -30.54
N ASP A 24 -19.46 -17.38 -30.20
CA ASP A 24 -18.75 -17.74 -28.97
C ASP A 24 -19.55 -17.19 -27.78
N PHE A 25 -19.76 -18.02 -26.77
CA PHE A 25 -20.38 -17.56 -25.54
C PHE A 25 -19.40 -16.61 -24.83
N ARG A 26 -19.86 -15.46 -24.36
CA ARG A 26 -19.02 -14.48 -23.68
C ARG A 26 -19.03 -14.72 -22.19
N GLU A 27 -18.10 -15.51 -21.69
CA GLU A 27 -18.03 -15.82 -20.26
C GLU A 27 -17.81 -14.55 -19.40
N CYS A 28 -17.13 -13.55 -19.95
CA CYS A 28 -16.85 -12.30 -19.24
C CYS A 28 -18.07 -11.37 -19.05
N ASP A 29 -19.18 -11.59 -19.76
CA ASP A 29 -20.41 -10.79 -19.60
C ASP A 29 -21.01 -10.93 -18.18
N SER A 30 -20.66 -12.01 -17.47
CA SER A 30 -21.05 -12.23 -16.08
C SER A 30 -20.24 -11.42 -15.05
N MET A 31 -19.21 -10.71 -15.50
CA MET A 31 -18.25 -9.97 -14.65
C MET A 31 -17.67 -10.83 -13.52
N PRO A 32 -17.00 -11.97 -13.83
CA PRO A 32 -16.60 -12.94 -12.82
C PRO A 32 -15.35 -12.54 -12.01
N CYS A 33 -14.60 -11.52 -12.44
CA CYS A 33 -13.37 -11.09 -11.78
C CYS A 33 -13.67 -10.02 -10.73
N GLU A 34 -13.24 -10.28 -9.50
CA GLU A 34 -13.34 -9.40 -8.34
C GLU A 34 -12.19 -8.37 -8.32
N ASN A 35 -12.26 -7.43 -7.37
CA ASN A 35 -11.20 -6.45 -7.07
C ASN A 35 -10.64 -5.72 -8.30
N ASN A 36 -11.51 -5.40 -9.26
CA ASN A 36 -11.18 -4.70 -10.48
C ASN A 36 -10.23 -5.48 -11.42
N GLY A 37 -10.25 -6.82 -11.34
CA GLY A 37 -9.57 -7.72 -12.26
C GLY A 37 -10.09 -7.62 -13.69
N THR A 38 -9.19 -7.80 -14.64
CA THR A 38 -9.55 -7.77 -16.07
C THR A 38 -9.92 -9.18 -16.52
N CYS A 39 -11.19 -9.37 -16.90
CA CYS A 39 -11.64 -10.63 -17.46
C CYS A 39 -11.16 -10.80 -18.91
N MET A 40 -10.58 -11.96 -19.20
CA MET A 40 -10.16 -12.39 -20.53
C MET A 40 -11.04 -13.56 -20.96
N ASP A 41 -11.82 -13.30 -22.00
CA ASP A 41 -12.76 -14.25 -22.62
C ASP A 41 -11.99 -15.36 -23.34
N GLY A 42 -12.58 -16.55 -23.44
CA GLY A 42 -11.96 -17.72 -24.04
C GLY A 42 -13.00 -18.78 -24.36
N GLN A 43 -12.71 -19.66 -25.30
CA GLN A 43 -13.72 -20.63 -25.75
C GLN A 43 -14.11 -21.61 -24.63
N ASN A 44 -15.30 -21.41 -24.04
CA ASN A 44 -15.83 -22.17 -22.91
C ASN A 44 -15.03 -22.00 -21.60
N TYR A 45 -14.24 -20.93 -21.46
CA TYR A 45 -13.52 -20.60 -20.23
C TYR A 45 -13.19 -19.10 -20.16
N TYR A 46 -12.90 -18.60 -18.97
CA TYR A 46 -12.34 -17.26 -18.80
C TYR A 46 -11.14 -17.30 -17.87
N ASN A 47 -10.33 -16.25 -17.91
CA ASN A 47 -9.28 -16.02 -16.92
C ASN A 47 -9.33 -14.59 -16.41
N CYS A 48 -9.04 -14.41 -15.13
CA CYS A 48 -8.91 -13.09 -14.53
C CYS A 48 -7.43 -12.67 -14.49
N ALA A 49 -7.13 -11.52 -15.09
CA ALA A 49 -5.89 -10.79 -14.90
C ALA A 49 -6.00 -9.94 -13.62
N CYS A 50 -5.31 -10.37 -12.56
CA CYS A 50 -5.39 -9.72 -11.26
C CYS A 50 -4.50 -8.48 -11.20
N PRO A 51 -5.03 -7.35 -10.67
CA PRO A 51 -4.22 -6.16 -10.47
C PRO A 51 -3.26 -6.36 -9.28
N PRO A 52 -2.28 -5.45 -9.12
CA PRO A 52 -1.37 -5.51 -7.99
C PRO A 52 -2.10 -5.56 -6.65
N GLY A 53 -1.66 -6.45 -5.76
CA GLY A 53 -2.27 -6.61 -4.43
C GLY A 53 -3.32 -7.71 -4.31
N PHE A 54 -3.65 -8.40 -5.41
CA PHE A 54 -4.64 -9.47 -5.42
C PHE A 54 -4.18 -10.74 -6.15
N ASN A 55 -4.72 -11.88 -5.73
CA ASN A 55 -4.56 -13.18 -6.40
C ASN A 55 -5.85 -14.03 -6.27
N GLY A 56 -5.78 -15.27 -6.76
CA GLY A 56 -6.92 -16.18 -6.86
C GLY A 56 -7.41 -16.29 -8.30
N SER A 57 -8.27 -17.27 -8.57
CA SER A 57 -8.80 -17.49 -9.92
C SER A 57 -9.74 -16.35 -10.36
N TYR A 58 -10.33 -15.65 -9.39
CA TYR A 58 -11.24 -14.53 -9.57
C TYR A 58 -10.67 -13.23 -9.01
N CYS A 59 -9.38 -13.19 -8.63
CA CYS A 59 -8.76 -12.07 -7.95
C CYS A 59 -9.42 -11.72 -6.60
N GLU A 60 -10.00 -12.72 -5.94
CA GLU A 60 -10.80 -12.60 -4.73
C GLU A 60 -9.98 -12.47 -3.45
N HIS A 61 -8.68 -12.81 -3.50
CA HIS A 61 -7.80 -12.80 -2.34
C HIS A 61 -6.84 -11.62 -2.39
N ILE A 62 -6.68 -10.94 -1.25
CA ILE A 62 -5.61 -9.96 -1.05
C ILE A 62 -4.27 -10.72 -0.92
N CYS A 63 -3.15 -10.13 -1.37
CA CYS A 63 -1.85 -10.76 -1.20
C CYS A 63 -1.54 -11.09 0.26
N PRO A 64 -0.95 -12.26 0.53
CA PRO A 64 -0.50 -12.60 1.86
C PRO A 64 0.65 -11.69 2.30
N ASP A 65 0.76 -11.50 3.63
CA ASP A 65 1.79 -10.68 4.25
C ASP A 65 3.19 -11.04 3.72
N GLY A 66 3.95 -10.01 3.35
CA GLY A 66 5.30 -10.17 2.81
C GLY A 66 5.36 -10.43 1.30
N THR A 67 4.23 -10.41 0.58
CA THR A 67 4.19 -10.47 -0.88
C THR A 67 3.39 -9.33 -1.49
N PHE A 68 3.72 -8.95 -2.71
CA PHE A 68 3.07 -7.83 -3.41
C PHE A 68 3.11 -7.97 -4.93
N GLY A 69 2.49 -7.01 -5.61
CA GLY A 69 2.49 -6.89 -7.07
C GLY A 69 1.44 -7.78 -7.73
N ASP A 70 1.58 -7.95 -9.05
CA ASP A 70 0.67 -8.77 -9.84
C ASP A 70 0.73 -10.23 -9.38
N TYR A 71 -0.45 -10.77 -9.05
CA TYR A 71 -0.61 -12.14 -8.53
C TYR A 71 0.25 -12.46 -7.29
N CYS A 72 0.74 -11.44 -6.56
CA CYS A 72 1.52 -11.61 -5.34
C CYS A 72 2.82 -12.42 -5.54
N THR A 73 3.44 -12.28 -6.71
CA THR A 73 4.61 -13.07 -7.11
C THR A 73 5.94 -12.50 -6.61
N VAL A 74 5.92 -11.28 -6.07
CA VAL A 74 7.12 -10.59 -5.58
C VAL A 74 7.13 -10.60 -4.06
N SER A 75 8.27 -10.95 -3.45
CA SER A 75 8.46 -10.91 -2.00
C SER A 75 8.97 -9.54 -1.55
N CYS A 76 8.45 -9.06 -0.42
CA CYS A 76 8.92 -7.84 0.23
C CYS A 76 10.34 -8.03 0.78
N THR A 77 11.11 -6.94 0.78
CA THR A 77 12.49 -6.91 1.29
C THR A 77 12.64 -6.01 2.52
N CYS A 78 11.53 -5.61 3.15
CA CYS A 78 11.53 -4.77 4.33
C CYS A 78 12.26 -5.47 5.50
N VAL A 79 13.09 -4.73 6.22
CA VAL A 79 13.87 -5.24 7.35
C VAL A 79 12.99 -5.36 8.61
N ASP A 80 13.36 -6.28 9.51
CA ASP A 80 12.76 -6.48 10.85
C ASP A 80 11.23 -6.67 10.89
N GLY A 81 10.65 -7.19 9.81
CA GLY A 81 9.20 -7.45 9.73
C GLY A 81 8.37 -6.18 9.62
N ALA A 82 8.96 -5.07 9.14
CA ALA A 82 8.24 -3.84 8.85
C ALA A 82 7.06 -4.11 7.89
N ASN A 83 5.98 -3.36 8.09
CA ASN A 83 4.75 -3.56 7.31
C ASN A 83 4.99 -3.21 5.85
N CYS A 84 4.56 -4.10 4.96
CA CYS A 84 4.77 -3.98 3.52
C CYS A 84 3.43 -3.85 2.81
N SER A 85 3.31 -2.88 1.92
CA SER A 85 2.15 -2.73 1.04
C SER A 85 2.02 -3.94 0.11
N ASN A 86 0.85 -4.57 0.13
CA ASN A 86 0.50 -5.67 -0.77
C ASN A 86 0.45 -5.23 -2.25
N VAL A 87 0.30 -3.93 -2.52
CA VAL A 87 0.16 -3.42 -3.89
C VAL A 87 1.52 -3.23 -4.55
N ASP A 88 2.40 -2.46 -3.94
CA ASP A 88 3.65 -1.97 -4.53
C ASP A 88 4.92 -2.32 -3.75
N GLY A 89 4.78 -3.04 -2.63
CA GLY A 89 5.91 -3.49 -1.82
C GLY A 89 6.54 -2.39 -0.97
N SER A 90 5.93 -1.20 -0.91
CA SER A 90 6.44 -0.09 -0.09
C SER A 90 6.44 -0.45 1.40
N CYS A 91 7.55 -0.15 2.09
CA CYS A 91 7.71 -0.42 3.50
C CYS A 91 7.25 0.77 4.34
N THR A 92 6.43 0.51 5.36
CA THR A 92 6.12 1.47 6.42
C THR A 92 6.99 1.17 7.62
N CYS A 93 7.91 2.08 7.94
CA CYS A 93 8.90 1.87 8.99
C CYS A 93 8.37 2.26 10.37
N GLU A 94 8.83 1.52 11.39
CA GLU A 94 8.63 1.91 12.79
C GLU A 94 9.32 3.26 13.10
N PRO A 95 8.85 4.00 14.12
CA PRO A 95 9.53 5.21 14.56
C PRO A 95 11.00 4.92 14.88
N ALA A 96 11.89 5.74 14.33
CA ALA A 96 13.35 5.60 14.34
C ALA A 96 13.98 4.75 13.23
N PHE A 97 13.20 4.25 12.27
CA PHE A 97 13.72 3.61 11.06
C PHE A 97 13.27 4.35 9.81
N GLY A 98 14.10 4.32 8.76
CA GLY A 98 13.76 4.91 7.48
C GLY A 98 14.59 4.34 6.33
N GLY A 99 14.44 4.95 5.16
CA GLY A 99 14.88 4.35 3.89
C GLY A 99 13.78 3.51 3.24
N ALA A 100 14.03 3.06 2.00
CA ALA A 100 13.03 2.33 1.21
C ALA A 100 12.68 0.95 1.77
N VAL A 101 13.58 0.36 2.56
CA VAL A 101 13.44 -0.97 3.16
C VAL A 101 13.60 -0.98 4.69
N CYS A 102 13.57 0.20 5.32
CA CYS A 102 13.71 0.36 6.78
C CYS A 102 15.06 -0.13 7.36
N ASP A 103 16.12 -0.12 6.57
CA ASP A 103 17.48 -0.54 6.98
C ASP A 103 18.29 0.57 7.64
N ARG A 104 17.82 1.82 7.60
CA ARG A 104 18.51 2.95 8.20
C ARG A 104 17.88 3.28 9.54
N SER A 105 18.69 3.35 10.59
CA SER A 105 18.27 4.03 11.81
C SER A 105 18.14 5.52 11.52
N GLU A 106 16.91 6.04 11.55
CA GLU A 106 16.64 7.47 11.36
C GLU A 106 16.40 8.15 12.71
N VAL A 107 17.16 9.22 12.94
CA VAL A 107 16.96 10.08 14.11
C VAL A 107 15.87 11.08 13.78
N THR A 108 14.69 10.90 14.35
CA THR A 108 13.61 11.90 14.24
C THR A 108 13.86 13.03 15.22
N VAL A 109 14.08 14.24 14.69
CA VAL A 109 14.21 15.46 15.50
C VAL A 109 12.89 16.20 15.45
N THR A 110 12.12 16.16 16.53
CA THR A 110 10.91 16.97 16.66
C THR A 110 11.24 18.27 17.41
N ALA A 111 11.03 19.40 16.73
CA ALA A 111 11.06 20.71 17.37
C ALA A 111 9.63 21.06 17.81
N SER A 112 9.35 20.99 19.11
CA SER A 112 8.06 21.36 19.69
C SER A 112 8.15 22.72 20.39
N ARG A 113 7.13 23.56 20.16
CA ARG A 113 7.05 24.90 20.74
C ARG A 113 6.30 24.83 22.08
N THR A 114 7.00 25.08 23.18
CA THR A 114 6.45 24.90 24.55
C THR A 114 5.71 26.13 25.09
N SER A 115 5.69 27.26 24.38
CA SER A 115 4.95 28.47 24.76
C SER A 115 4.01 28.94 23.65
N ASN A 116 2.81 29.35 24.05
CA ASN A 116 1.80 29.91 23.15
C ASN A 116 2.02 31.42 22.91
N ASP A 117 3.11 31.97 23.44
CA ASP A 117 3.45 33.38 23.32
C ASP A 117 4.00 33.68 21.92
N THR A 118 3.66 34.86 21.39
CA THR A 118 4.26 35.42 20.17
C THR A 118 5.70 35.81 20.45
N ILE A 119 6.65 34.99 19.99
CA ILE A 119 8.09 35.25 20.06
C ILE A 119 8.43 36.35 19.05
N SER A 120 8.90 37.49 19.55
CA SER A 120 9.37 38.65 18.80
C SER A 120 10.89 38.66 18.70
N LYS A 121 11.43 39.45 17.76
CA LYS A 121 12.89 39.62 17.59
C LYS A 121 13.49 40.25 18.85
N GLY A 122 14.25 39.46 19.62
CA GLY A 122 14.90 39.88 20.87
C GLY A 122 14.40 39.14 22.11
N ASP A 123 13.37 38.30 21.99
CA ASP A 123 12.90 37.51 23.12
C ASP A 123 13.84 36.34 23.43
N ASP A 124 13.96 36.01 24.72
CA ASP A 124 14.66 34.82 25.18
C ASP A 124 13.76 33.59 24.94
N PHE A 125 14.22 32.62 24.15
CA PHE A 125 13.47 31.39 23.89
C PHE A 125 14.38 30.15 23.94
N THR A 126 13.75 29.00 24.21
CA THR A 126 14.42 27.71 24.34
C THR A 126 13.98 26.79 23.20
N LEU A 127 14.94 26.29 22.42
CA LEU A 127 14.70 25.20 21.46
C LEU A 127 15.13 23.90 22.12
N ALA A 128 14.18 22.98 22.31
CA ALA A 128 14.47 21.61 22.68
C ALA A 128 14.45 20.75 21.41
N CYS A 129 15.55 20.09 21.11
CA CYS A 129 15.57 18.96 20.19
C CYS A 129 15.50 17.70 21.04
N GLU A 130 14.40 16.96 20.91
CA GLU A 130 14.25 15.65 21.52
C GLU A 130 14.64 14.62 20.47
N VAL A 131 15.61 13.78 20.83
CA VAL A 131 16.14 12.70 20.01
C VAL A 131 15.74 11.40 20.68
N ASN A 132 14.99 10.57 19.95
CA ASN A 132 14.65 9.22 20.38
C ASN A 132 15.59 8.23 19.65
N LEU A 133 16.45 7.55 20.41
CA LEU A 133 17.35 6.52 19.91
C LEU A 133 17.01 5.19 20.56
N ALA A 134 16.22 4.35 19.90
CA ALA A 134 15.93 2.98 20.35
C ALA A 134 15.48 2.89 21.83
N GLY A 135 14.70 3.86 22.30
CA GLY A 135 14.23 3.92 23.70
C GLY A 135 15.08 4.76 24.65
N GLU A 136 16.21 5.32 24.20
CA GLU A 136 16.95 6.35 24.94
C GLU A 136 16.52 7.76 24.52
N TYR A 137 16.19 8.60 25.51
CA TYR A 137 15.76 9.98 25.33
C TYR A 137 16.92 10.94 25.54
N LEU A 138 17.36 11.61 24.47
CA LEU A 138 18.34 12.70 24.55
C LEU A 138 17.64 14.03 24.27
N LYS A 139 17.83 15.02 25.14
CA LYS A 139 17.27 16.37 24.96
C LYS A 139 18.41 17.36 24.85
N GLU A 140 18.57 17.95 23.67
CA GLU A 140 19.46 19.09 23.48
C GLU A 140 18.66 20.38 23.66
N VAL A 141 19.08 21.21 24.62
CA VAL A 141 18.42 22.49 24.93
C VAL A 141 19.33 23.62 24.47
N ALA A 142 18.92 24.33 23.42
CA ALA A 142 19.58 25.56 22.98
C ALA A 142 18.86 26.77 23.58
N TRP A 143 19.61 27.60 24.30
CA TRP A 143 19.11 28.85 24.89
C TRP A 143 19.46 30.02 23.99
N TYR A 144 18.50 30.90 23.75
CA TYR A 144 18.73 32.16 23.05
C TYR A 144 18.46 33.32 23.99
N ARG A 145 19.35 34.32 24.01
CA ARG A 145 19.16 35.57 24.75
C ARG A 145 19.32 36.76 23.82
N ASN A 146 18.33 37.64 23.74
CA ASN A 146 18.33 38.77 22.79
C ASN A 146 18.60 38.36 21.32
N GLY A 147 18.24 37.12 20.93
CA GLY A 147 18.52 36.58 19.60
C GLY A 147 19.89 35.93 19.42
N ASP A 148 20.78 35.97 20.41
CA ASP A 148 22.08 35.30 20.38
C ASP A 148 22.01 33.89 20.97
N LYS A 149 22.58 32.90 20.26
CA LYS A 149 22.68 31.50 20.72
C LYS A 149 23.70 31.38 21.85
N LEU A 150 23.27 30.92 23.02
CA LEU A 150 24.14 30.60 24.15
C LEU A 150 24.77 29.21 24.02
N PRO A 151 25.86 28.90 24.76
CA PRO A 151 26.50 27.59 24.75
C PRO A 151 25.52 26.47 25.10
N VAL A 152 25.57 25.40 24.31
CA VAL A 152 24.69 24.22 24.48
C VAL A 152 25.14 23.39 25.68
N GLN A 153 24.18 22.93 26.48
CA GLN A 153 24.42 22.06 27.62
C GLN A 153 23.74 20.71 27.37
N TRP A 154 24.53 19.64 27.30
CA TRP A 154 24.03 18.28 27.10
C TRP A 154 23.49 17.75 28.43
N MET A 155 22.23 17.33 28.45
CA MET A 155 21.65 16.59 29.57
C MET A 155 21.19 15.22 29.08
N ARG A 156 21.71 14.14 29.68
CA ARG A 156 21.12 12.82 29.53
C ARG A 156 19.83 12.79 30.35
N ILE A 157 18.70 12.53 29.71
CA ILE A 157 17.44 12.30 30.41
C ILE A 157 17.29 10.78 30.52
N THR A 158 17.67 10.22 31.66
CA THR A 158 17.24 8.86 32.01
C THR A 158 15.78 8.92 32.43
N GLY A 159 14.94 8.09 31.80
CA GLY A 159 13.60 7.80 32.29
C GLY A 159 13.63 7.08 33.64
#